data_AF-A0A0Q8PW20-F1
#
_entry.id   AF-A0A0Q8PW20-F1
#
_cell.length_a   1.000
_cell.length_b   1.000
_cell.length_c   1.000
_cell.angle_alpha   90.00
_cell.angle_beta   90.00
_cell.angle_gamma   90.00
#
_symmetry.space_group_name_H-M   'P 1'
#
loop_
_entity.id
_entity.type
_entity.pdbx_description
1 polymer ?
#
loop_
_entity_poly.entity_id
_entity_poly.type
_entity_poly.pdbx_seq_one_letter_code
_entity_poly.pdbx_strand_id
1 'polypeptide(L)'
;MLPGDNADLRKARGAFFTPEPIARFITRWAIRTDADDIVEPSCGEAVFLHQVGKNHRGRIVGIEIHAASASESERTLNREGIPAVVHASDFFFHEEFGQYDAAVGNPPYVRYQDWAGDARAKSREAALRAGVNLTNLASSWAAFTVHSALHLRTGGRLGLVLPAELLTVNYAAPVRKFLLDYFSEVTLVLFEERVFPGVEVEAVLLLADGYDPTGQSRTDRMSVHQVRDADGLSDLAAARRWTPPARGGRWSAGLMSAAGLSAFTEVTESAGFATLSQWGDTTLGMVTGNNKYFALSPAKVAELGLASTDVVLLSPPGSRHLRGLSLTSSDLRRLGADGQATFLFRPSAEPSDAAWSYIRSGEDLDVHTAYKCRVRKPWWRVPSLRPADLFLTYMNADTPRLSTNRAGAHHLNSVHGVYLKQEHRKGGMSLLSIAALNSITLLGAEVVGRAYGGGMLKIEPREADVLPLPSPSLVDGQRDALNELRPTIAAMLRSGLLMEAVASVDEILLTKGLRISKRALTAARSDHADLAARRMARGRSN
;
A
#
# COMPACT_ATOMS: atom_id res chain seq x y z
N MET A 1 -2.91 -30.43 18.51
CA MET A 1 -4.15 -30.28 17.69
C MET A 1 -5.36 -30.58 18.56
N LEU A 2 -6.22 -29.59 18.80
CA LEU A 2 -7.51 -29.79 19.46
C LEU A 2 -8.45 -30.59 18.53
N PRO A 3 -9.29 -31.51 19.04
CA PRO A 3 -10.33 -32.15 18.24
C PRO A 3 -11.31 -31.09 17.67
N GLY A 4 -11.47 -31.04 16.34
CA GLY A 4 -12.43 -30.15 15.66
C GLY A 4 -11.88 -28.80 15.15
N ASP A 5 -10.57 -28.55 15.28
CA ASP A 5 -9.94 -27.32 14.81
C ASP A 5 -9.61 -27.39 13.29
N ASN A 6 -10.44 -26.74 12.46
CA ASN A 6 -10.28 -26.72 11.00
C ASN A 6 -9.63 -25.42 10.50
N ALA A 7 -9.18 -25.40 9.23
CA ALA A 7 -8.48 -24.27 8.63
C ALA A 7 -9.32 -22.96 8.66
N ASP A 8 -10.64 -23.05 8.56
CA ASP A 8 -11.54 -21.90 8.57
C ASP A 8 -11.65 -21.26 9.97
N LEU A 9 -11.73 -22.08 11.03
CA LEU A 9 -11.69 -21.61 12.42
C LEU A 9 -10.33 -20.98 12.78
N ARG A 10 -9.23 -21.52 12.24
CA ARG A 10 -7.88 -20.95 12.38
C ARG A 10 -7.74 -19.60 11.67
N LYS A 11 -8.25 -19.51 10.44
CA LYS A 11 -8.29 -18.29 9.64
C LYS A 11 -9.17 -17.21 10.29
N ALA A 12 -10.32 -17.59 10.86
CA ALA A 12 -11.21 -16.69 11.58
C ALA A 12 -10.58 -16.12 12.87
N ARG A 13 -9.66 -16.85 13.50
CA ARG A 13 -8.91 -16.39 14.69
C ARG A 13 -7.66 -15.58 14.35
N GLY A 14 -7.28 -15.51 13.07
CA GLY A 14 -6.04 -14.84 12.65
C GLY A 14 -4.76 -15.51 13.18
N ALA A 15 -4.84 -16.78 13.62
CA ALA A 15 -3.73 -17.53 14.17
C ALA A 15 -2.92 -18.18 13.04
N PHE A 16 -1.72 -17.65 12.79
CA PHE A 16 -0.78 -18.22 11.83
C PHE A 16 0.35 -18.94 12.57
N PHE A 17 0.57 -20.22 12.26
CA PHE A 17 1.61 -21.00 12.90
C PHE A 17 2.98 -20.45 12.52
N THR A 18 3.73 -19.98 13.52
CA THR A 18 5.09 -19.45 13.31
C THR A 18 6.07 -20.60 13.15
N PRO A 19 6.80 -20.69 12.02
CA PRO A 19 7.86 -21.67 11.87
C PRO A 19 8.90 -21.59 12.98
N GLU A 20 9.32 -22.74 13.50
CA GLU A 20 10.30 -22.84 14.60
C GLU A 20 11.60 -22.06 14.33
N PRO A 21 12.19 -22.06 13.11
CA PRO A 21 13.39 -21.25 12.84
C PRO A 21 13.19 -19.76 13.09
N ILE A 22 12.00 -19.22 12.79
CA ILE A 22 11.67 -17.81 13.02
C ILE A 22 11.50 -17.53 14.51
N ALA A 23 10.74 -18.37 15.21
CA ALA A 23 10.53 -18.23 16.65
C ALA A 23 11.87 -18.28 17.40
N ARG A 24 12.72 -19.25 17.06
CA ARG A 24 14.05 -19.42 17.64
C ARG A 24 14.95 -18.23 17.37
N PHE A 25 14.96 -17.72 16.14
CA PHE A 25 15.75 -16.55 15.76
C PHE A 25 15.37 -15.31 16.58
N ILE A 26 14.06 -15.00 16.66
CA ILE A 26 13.56 -13.84 17.42
C ILE A 26 13.84 -14.01 18.91
N THR A 27 13.52 -15.16 19.49
CA THR A 27 13.70 -15.43 20.92
C THR A 27 15.17 -15.32 21.32
N ARG A 28 16.10 -15.85 20.51
CA ARG A 28 17.55 -15.74 20.76
C ARG A 28 18.07 -14.31 20.63
N TRP A 29 17.52 -13.52 19.71
CA TRP A 29 17.90 -12.11 19.59
C TRP A 29 17.38 -11.28 20.77
N ALA A 30 16.15 -11.55 21.23
CA ALA A 30 15.47 -10.77 22.26
C ALA A 30 15.98 -11.08 23.68
N ILE A 31 16.34 -12.33 23.99
CA ILE A 31 16.81 -12.74 25.32
C ILE A 31 18.33 -12.63 25.37
N ARG A 32 18.84 -11.74 26.22
CA ARG A 32 20.28 -11.50 26.39
C ARG A 32 20.87 -12.25 27.56
N THR A 33 20.08 -12.45 28.61
CA THR A 33 20.50 -13.15 29.83
C THR A 33 19.43 -14.12 30.30
N ASP A 34 19.82 -15.11 31.10
CA ASP A 34 18.88 -16.04 31.74
C ASP A 34 18.02 -15.36 32.82
N ALA A 35 18.32 -14.11 33.19
CA ALA A 35 17.57 -13.32 34.15
C ALA A 35 16.51 -12.40 33.50
N ASP A 36 16.47 -12.30 32.17
CA ASP A 36 15.53 -11.43 31.47
C ASP A 36 14.07 -11.85 31.73
N ASP A 37 13.21 -10.93 32.14
CA ASP A 37 11.76 -11.18 32.17
C ASP A 37 11.18 -11.10 30.75
N ILE A 38 10.38 -12.09 30.36
CA ILE A 38 9.87 -12.27 28.99
C ILE A 38 8.34 -12.34 28.98
N VAL A 39 7.72 -11.69 28.00
CA VAL A 39 6.30 -11.82 27.71
C VAL A 39 6.04 -12.23 26.25
N GLU A 40 5.12 -13.18 26.04
CA GLU A 40 4.50 -13.47 24.75
C GLU A 40 3.00 -13.08 24.77
N PRO A 41 2.62 -11.93 24.17
CA PRO A 41 1.29 -11.31 24.31
C PRO A 41 0.10 -12.05 23.68
N SER A 42 0.38 -13.00 22.79
CA SER A 42 -0.63 -13.77 22.05
C SER A 42 -0.05 -15.14 21.69
N CYS A 43 0.21 -15.96 22.70
CA CYS A 43 1.13 -17.08 22.58
C CYS A 43 0.60 -18.26 21.77
N GLY A 44 -0.72 -18.48 21.64
CA GLY A 44 -1.23 -19.61 20.88
C GLY A 44 -0.67 -20.93 21.42
N GLU A 45 0.09 -21.65 20.58
CA GLU A 45 0.83 -22.88 20.94
C GLU A 45 2.19 -22.61 21.64
N ALA A 46 2.44 -21.37 22.06
CA ALA A 46 3.63 -20.91 22.79
C ALA A 46 4.97 -21.23 22.12
N VAL A 47 5.00 -21.20 20.79
CA VAL A 47 6.17 -21.58 19.98
C VAL A 47 7.41 -20.74 20.30
N PHE A 48 7.26 -19.48 20.73
CA PHE A 48 8.39 -18.65 21.16
C PHE A 48 8.86 -19.00 22.56
N LEU A 49 7.93 -19.26 23.50
CA LEU A 49 8.28 -19.68 24.86
C LEU A 49 8.98 -21.04 24.89
N HIS A 50 8.65 -21.95 23.97
CA HIS A 50 9.36 -23.22 23.78
C HIS A 50 10.83 -23.04 23.37
N GLN A 51 11.23 -21.86 22.88
CA GLN A 51 12.62 -21.55 22.55
C GLN A 51 13.40 -21.00 23.74
N VAL A 52 12.75 -20.77 24.88
CA VAL A 52 13.41 -20.31 26.11
C VAL A 52 14.10 -21.50 26.78
N GLY A 53 15.34 -21.29 27.23
CA GLY A 53 16.12 -22.35 27.86
C GLY A 53 15.53 -22.78 29.21
N LYS A 54 15.63 -24.07 29.55
CA LYS A 54 15.14 -24.63 30.82
C LYS A 54 15.80 -24.02 32.07
N ASN A 55 17.01 -23.48 31.91
CA ASN A 55 17.77 -22.85 32.99
C ASN A 55 17.44 -21.35 33.16
N HIS A 56 16.46 -20.84 32.42
CA HIS A 56 16.03 -19.44 32.51
C HIS A 56 15.43 -19.15 33.90
N ARG A 57 15.89 -18.08 34.51
CA ARG A 57 15.57 -17.65 35.89
C ARG A 57 14.59 -16.49 35.94
N GLY A 58 14.56 -15.66 34.89
CA GLY A 58 13.59 -14.57 34.75
C GLY A 58 12.16 -15.11 34.59
N ARG A 59 11.17 -14.24 34.80
CA ARG A 59 9.75 -14.60 34.61
C ARG A 59 9.49 -14.86 33.14
N ILE A 60 8.78 -15.94 32.83
CA ILE A 60 8.33 -16.25 31.47
C ILE A 60 6.81 -16.25 31.47
N VAL A 61 6.19 -15.31 30.74
CA VAL A 61 4.74 -15.12 30.75
C VAL A 61 4.17 -15.25 29.34
N GLY A 62 3.19 -16.14 29.16
CA GLY A 62 2.40 -16.28 27.94
C GLY A 62 0.97 -15.78 28.16
N ILE A 63 0.36 -15.19 27.14
CA ILE A 63 -1.01 -14.69 27.20
C ILE A 63 -1.77 -15.25 26.01
N GLU A 64 -2.92 -15.87 26.26
CA GLU A 64 -3.73 -16.51 25.22
C GLU A 64 -5.21 -16.29 25.52
N ILE A 65 -5.95 -15.81 24.53
CA ILE A 65 -7.37 -15.45 24.70
C ILE A 65 -8.26 -16.68 24.91
N HIS A 66 -7.85 -17.85 24.38
CA HIS A 66 -8.60 -19.09 24.49
C HIS A 66 -8.06 -19.99 25.62
N ALA A 67 -8.85 -20.17 26.68
CA ALA A 67 -8.46 -20.95 27.86
C ALA A 67 -7.98 -22.38 27.57
N ALA A 68 -8.57 -23.06 26.57
CA ALA A 68 -8.14 -24.40 26.17
C ALA A 68 -6.73 -24.41 25.56
N SER A 69 -6.42 -23.43 24.69
CA SER A 69 -5.09 -23.26 24.11
C SER A 69 -4.07 -22.87 25.19
N ALA A 70 -4.43 -21.93 26.08
CA ALA A 70 -3.59 -21.53 27.21
C ALA A 70 -3.20 -22.72 28.10
N SER A 71 -4.19 -23.53 28.47
CA SER A 71 -3.98 -24.73 29.30
C SER A 71 -3.09 -25.76 28.61
N GLU A 72 -3.22 -25.95 27.30
CA GLU A 72 -2.40 -26.91 26.57
C GLU A 72 -0.95 -26.42 26.46
N SER A 73 -0.74 -25.14 26.13
CA SER A 73 0.59 -24.53 26.06
C SER A 73 1.31 -24.57 27.40
N GLU A 74 0.62 -24.30 28.52
CA GLU A 74 1.22 -24.44 29.85
C GLU A 74 1.63 -25.89 30.15
N ARG A 75 0.82 -26.88 29.76
CA ARG A 75 1.18 -28.29 29.93
C ARG A 75 2.40 -28.70 29.10
N THR A 76 2.52 -28.24 27.85
CA THR A 76 3.66 -28.58 26.99
C THR A 76 4.94 -27.94 27.49
N LEU A 77 4.90 -26.67 27.91
CA LEU A 77 6.04 -25.96 28.51
C LEU A 77 6.51 -26.65 29.81
N ASN A 78 5.56 -27.02 30.69
CA ASN A 78 5.88 -27.75 31.93
C ASN A 78 6.50 -29.12 31.65
N ARG A 79 6.03 -29.86 30.64
CA ARG A 79 6.60 -31.15 30.24
C ARG A 79 8.05 -31.02 29.77
N GLU A 80 8.38 -29.91 29.14
CA GLU A 80 9.75 -29.61 28.71
C GLU A 80 10.62 -29.06 29.85
N GLY A 81 10.04 -28.74 31.01
CA GLY A 81 10.73 -28.16 32.16
C GLY A 81 10.99 -26.66 32.01
N ILE A 82 10.18 -25.96 31.22
CA ILE A 82 10.24 -24.50 31.05
C ILE A 82 9.31 -23.87 32.09
N PRO A 83 9.81 -23.02 33.01
CA PRO A 83 9.03 -22.47 34.12
C PRO A 83 8.18 -21.26 33.68
N ALA A 84 7.31 -21.47 32.69
CA ALA A 84 6.43 -20.44 32.14
C ALA A 84 5.04 -20.47 32.77
N VAL A 85 4.44 -19.29 32.94
CA VAL A 85 3.05 -19.12 33.37
C VAL A 85 2.23 -18.63 32.18
N VAL A 86 1.11 -19.30 31.87
CA VAL A 86 0.24 -18.91 30.75
C VAL A 86 -1.11 -18.41 31.25
N HIS A 87 -1.44 -17.16 30.96
CA HIS A 87 -2.72 -16.55 31.34
C HIS A 87 -3.77 -16.68 30.23
N ALA A 88 -4.91 -17.27 30.56
CA ALA A 88 -6.09 -17.30 29.71
C ALA A 88 -6.84 -15.95 29.77
N SER A 89 -6.42 -14.96 28.99
CA SER A 89 -6.95 -13.59 29.05
C SER A 89 -6.81 -12.85 27.72
N ASP A 90 -7.62 -11.80 27.55
CA ASP A 90 -7.38 -10.80 26.49
C ASP A 90 -6.24 -9.87 26.94
N PHE A 91 -5.19 -9.80 26.13
CA PHE A 91 -4.01 -8.98 26.40
C PHE A 91 -4.34 -7.52 26.67
N PHE A 92 -5.36 -6.96 26.01
CA PHE A 92 -5.73 -5.54 26.18
C PHE A 92 -6.52 -5.26 27.46
N PHE A 93 -7.02 -6.28 28.16
CA PHE A 93 -7.84 -6.11 29.36
C PHE A 93 -7.09 -6.27 30.65
N HIS A 94 -5.88 -6.80 30.60
CA HIS A 94 -5.19 -7.23 31.80
C HIS A 94 -4.05 -6.26 32.12
N GLU A 95 -4.28 -5.43 33.15
CA GLU A 95 -3.38 -4.35 33.56
C GLU A 95 -2.18 -4.83 34.40
N GLU A 96 -2.10 -6.14 34.70
CA GLU A 96 -1.20 -6.73 35.70
C GLU A 96 0.00 -7.49 35.11
N PHE A 97 0.33 -7.35 33.82
CA PHE A 97 1.51 -8.01 33.28
C PHE A 97 2.84 -7.40 33.77
N GLY A 98 2.80 -6.17 34.30
CA GLY A 98 3.99 -5.48 34.79
C GLY A 98 4.97 -5.17 33.65
N GLN A 99 6.25 -5.03 33.98
CA GLN A 99 7.28 -4.70 33.00
C GLN A 99 8.23 -5.88 32.74
N TYR A 100 8.71 -5.98 31.51
CA TYR A 100 9.56 -7.05 31.00
C TYR A 100 10.80 -6.51 30.29
N ASP A 101 11.84 -7.33 30.19
CA ASP A 101 13.05 -7.00 29.44
C ASP A 101 12.88 -7.31 27.95
N ALA A 102 12.04 -8.30 27.62
CA ALA A 102 11.74 -8.70 26.26
C ALA A 102 10.24 -9.02 26.05
N ALA A 103 9.70 -8.55 24.92
CA ALA A 103 8.40 -8.97 24.40
C ALA A 103 8.60 -9.63 23.04
N VAL A 104 8.14 -10.87 22.89
CA VAL A 104 8.26 -11.64 21.64
C VAL A 104 6.91 -12.15 21.16
N GLY A 105 6.78 -12.50 19.89
CA GLY A 105 5.61 -13.24 19.41
C GLY A 105 5.19 -12.97 17.98
N ASN A 106 4.04 -13.55 17.62
CA ASN A 106 3.37 -13.32 16.35
C ASN A 106 1.94 -12.82 16.64
N PRO A 107 1.71 -11.49 16.68
CA PRO A 107 0.39 -10.93 16.94
C PRO A 107 -0.66 -11.39 15.92
N PRO A 108 -1.95 -11.45 16.30
CA PRO A 108 -3.00 -11.86 15.36
C PRO A 108 -3.21 -10.81 14.25
N TYR A 109 -3.49 -11.25 13.00
CA TYR A 109 -3.71 -10.36 11.84
C TYR A 109 -5.19 -10.24 11.48
N VAL A 110 -6.05 -9.90 12.45
CA VAL A 110 -7.49 -9.79 12.23
C VAL A 110 -7.81 -8.44 11.55
N ARG A 111 -8.62 -8.49 10.49
CA ARG A 111 -9.05 -7.29 9.75
C ARG A 111 -10.16 -6.56 10.50
N TYR A 112 -10.29 -5.27 10.23
CA TYR A 112 -11.22 -4.38 10.93
C TYR A 112 -12.71 -4.76 10.86
N GLN A 113 -13.11 -5.57 9.88
CA GLN A 113 -14.49 -6.02 9.68
C GLN A 113 -14.89 -7.10 10.71
N ASP A 114 -13.91 -7.87 11.18
CA ASP A 114 -14.09 -9.00 12.10
C ASP A 114 -13.71 -8.63 13.55
N TRP A 115 -13.20 -7.40 13.76
CA TRP A 115 -12.76 -6.88 15.05
C TRP A 115 -13.69 -5.75 15.53
N ALA A 116 -14.66 -6.07 16.39
CA ALA A 116 -15.65 -5.14 16.96
C ALA A 116 -15.79 -5.33 18.49
N GLY A 117 -16.39 -4.35 19.17
CA GLY A 117 -16.67 -4.43 20.62
C GLY A 117 -15.57 -3.88 21.54
N ASP A 118 -15.64 -4.23 22.82
CA ASP A 118 -14.83 -3.62 23.90
C ASP A 118 -13.32 -3.86 23.75
N ALA A 119 -12.91 -5.02 23.22
CA ALA A 119 -11.51 -5.32 22.93
C ALA A 119 -10.87 -4.32 21.96
N ARG A 120 -11.65 -3.82 20.99
CA ARG A 120 -11.22 -2.75 20.09
C ARG A 120 -11.11 -1.40 20.77
N ALA A 121 -12.05 -1.08 21.66
CA ALA A 121 -12.01 0.17 22.40
C ALA A 121 -10.74 0.21 23.25
N LYS A 122 -10.47 -0.87 23.99
CA LYS A 122 -9.26 -1.02 24.81
C LYS A 122 -7.97 -1.06 24.00
N SER A 123 -7.93 -1.74 22.85
CA SER A 123 -6.73 -1.76 22.01
C SER A 123 -6.37 -0.37 21.46
N ARG A 124 -7.38 0.44 21.12
CA ARG A 124 -7.18 1.84 20.70
C ARG A 124 -6.78 2.73 21.85
N GLU A 125 -7.37 2.54 23.03
CA GLU A 125 -6.98 3.25 24.24
C GLU A 125 -5.52 2.96 24.61
N ALA A 126 -5.13 1.68 24.59
CA ALA A 126 -3.76 1.26 24.84
C ALA A 126 -2.76 1.91 23.87
N ALA A 127 -3.08 1.92 22.57
CA ALA A 127 -2.26 2.61 21.58
C ALA A 127 -2.23 4.13 21.79
N LEU A 128 -3.37 4.73 22.15
CA LEU A 128 -3.49 6.17 22.41
C LEU A 128 -2.65 6.60 23.62
N ARG A 129 -2.51 5.76 24.66
CA ARG A 129 -1.59 6.00 25.80
C ARG A 129 -0.14 6.16 25.35
N ALA A 130 0.25 5.54 24.24
CA ALA A 130 1.57 5.71 23.61
C ALA A 130 1.64 6.88 22.60
N GLY A 131 0.58 7.68 22.46
CA GLY A 131 0.45 8.71 21.43
C GLY A 131 0.14 8.19 20.03
N VAL A 132 -0.24 6.91 19.87
CA VAL A 132 -0.52 6.27 18.58
C VAL A 132 -2.02 6.28 18.30
N ASN A 133 -2.46 7.15 17.39
CA ASN A 133 -3.87 7.21 16.98
C ASN A 133 -4.17 6.19 15.86
N LEU A 134 -4.71 5.03 16.24
CA LEU A 134 -5.13 3.99 15.30
C LEU A 134 -6.51 4.29 14.70
N THR A 135 -6.58 4.26 13.36
CA THR A 135 -7.82 4.42 12.60
C THR A 135 -8.69 3.17 12.65
N ASN A 136 -9.95 3.30 12.23
CA ASN A 136 -10.87 2.17 12.13
C ASN A 136 -10.49 1.10 11.09
N LEU A 137 -9.47 1.35 10.27
CA LEU A 137 -8.97 0.43 9.26
C LEU A 137 -7.77 -0.40 9.77
N ALA A 138 -7.26 -0.12 10.97
CA ALA A 138 -6.09 -0.79 11.51
C ALA A 138 -6.40 -2.26 11.86
N SER A 139 -5.51 -3.16 11.45
CA SER A 139 -5.54 -4.56 11.89
C SER A 139 -5.00 -4.68 13.33
N SER A 140 -5.40 -5.74 14.04
CA SER A 140 -5.08 -5.98 15.45
C SER A 140 -3.57 -5.95 15.76
N TRP A 141 -2.73 -6.46 14.86
CA TRP A 141 -1.26 -6.49 15.04
C TRP A 141 -0.68 -5.10 15.39
N ALA A 142 -1.28 -4.02 14.87
CA ALA A 142 -0.81 -2.66 15.11
C ALA A 142 -0.97 -2.26 16.58
N ALA A 143 -2.10 -2.60 17.19
CA ALA A 143 -2.35 -2.33 18.60
C ALA A 143 -1.52 -3.24 19.50
N PHE A 144 -1.39 -4.53 19.16
CA PHE A 144 -0.53 -5.46 19.87
C PHE A 144 0.93 -4.99 19.90
N THR A 145 1.46 -4.53 18.76
CA THR A 145 2.84 -4.02 18.66
C THR A 145 3.09 -2.89 19.67
N VAL A 146 2.22 -1.88 19.68
CA VAL A 146 2.34 -0.72 20.58
C VAL A 146 2.13 -1.13 22.03
N HIS A 147 1.12 -1.95 22.31
CA HIS A 147 0.82 -2.37 23.67
C HIS A 147 1.90 -3.28 24.27
N SER A 148 2.53 -4.12 23.46
CA SER A 148 3.69 -4.93 23.86
C SER A 148 4.85 -4.05 24.28
N ALA A 149 5.16 -3.00 23.49
CA ALA A 149 6.21 -2.06 23.82
C ALA A 149 5.95 -1.30 25.14
N LEU A 150 4.69 -0.95 25.45
CA LEU A 150 4.33 -0.29 26.71
C LEU A 150 4.58 -1.15 27.97
N HIS A 151 4.74 -2.46 27.82
CA HIS A 151 5.11 -3.36 28.91
C HIS A 151 6.63 -3.61 28.98
N LEU A 152 7.44 -2.94 28.18
CA LEU A 152 8.89 -3.04 28.27
C LEU A 152 9.44 -2.08 29.33
N ARG A 153 10.49 -2.54 30.01
CA ARG A 153 11.37 -1.67 30.80
C ARG A 153 12.17 -0.77 29.89
N THR A 154 12.72 0.32 30.43
CA THR A 154 13.74 1.11 29.73
C THR A 154 14.93 0.21 29.37
N GLY A 155 15.36 0.23 28.11
CA GLY A 155 16.35 -0.69 27.55
C GLY A 155 15.77 -2.02 27.03
N GLY A 156 14.45 -2.21 27.11
CA GLY A 156 13.77 -3.43 26.71
C GLY A 156 13.73 -3.66 25.20
N ARG A 157 13.39 -4.89 24.80
CA ARG A 157 13.47 -5.41 23.43
C ARG A 157 12.12 -5.91 22.94
N LEU A 158 11.78 -5.60 21.70
CA LEU A 158 10.55 -6.05 21.03
C LEU A 158 10.90 -6.86 19.79
N GLY A 159 10.55 -8.14 19.77
CA GLY A 159 10.79 -9.05 18.65
C GLY A 159 9.49 -9.65 18.13
N LEU A 160 8.97 -9.17 16.99
CA LEU A 160 7.65 -9.56 16.49
C LEU A 160 7.69 -10.07 15.05
N VAL A 161 6.81 -11.02 14.74
CA VAL A 161 6.45 -11.36 13.35
C VAL A 161 5.23 -10.55 12.95
N LEU A 162 5.39 -9.67 11.97
CA LEU A 162 4.35 -8.73 11.53
C LEU A 162 4.03 -8.91 10.04
N PRO A 163 2.83 -8.53 9.57
CA PRO A 163 2.55 -8.54 8.14
C PRO A 163 3.32 -7.43 7.43
N ALA A 164 3.68 -7.66 6.16
CA ALA A 164 4.32 -6.67 5.29
C ALA A 164 3.46 -5.41 5.07
N GLU A 165 2.20 -5.42 5.52
CA GLU A 165 1.38 -4.22 5.67
C GLU A 165 2.11 -3.12 6.45
N LEU A 166 2.91 -3.47 7.48
CA LEU A 166 3.75 -2.54 8.23
C LEU A 166 4.53 -1.61 7.30
N LEU A 167 5.04 -2.12 6.17
CA LEU A 167 5.89 -1.38 5.25
C LEU A 167 5.11 -0.33 4.43
N THR A 168 3.83 -0.57 4.12
CA THR A 168 3.15 0.14 3.03
C THR A 168 1.83 0.79 3.42
N VAL A 169 1.09 0.25 4.38
CA VAL A 169 -0.26 0.74 4.68
C VAL A 169 -0.22 2.06 5.45
N ASN A 170 -1.19 2.92 5.17
CA ASN A 170 -1.26 4.25 5.78
C ASN A 170 -1.61 4.21 7.27
N TYR A 171 -2.46 3.27 7.71
CA TYR A 171 -2.84 3.18 9.12
C TYR A 171 -1.66 2.79 10.02
N ALA A 172 -0.60 2.19 9.45
CA ALA A 172 0.63 1.83 10.17
C ALA A 172 1.62 3.01 10.29
N ALA A 173 1.36 4.17 9.66
CA ALA A 173 2.20 5.36 9.80
C ALA A 173 2.46 5.78 11.25
N PRO A 174 1.46 5.89 12.15
CA PRO A 174 1.71 6.22 13.55
C PRO A 174 2.45 5.10 14.30
N VAL A 175 2.33 3.83 13.90
CA VAL A 175 3.10 2.71 14.48
C VAL A 175 4.57 2.80 14.08
N ARG A 176 4.87 3.04 12.79
CA ARG A 176 6.24 3.26 12.30
C ARG A 176 6.92 4.43 13.00
N LYS A 177 6.17 5.54 13.16
CA LYS A 177 6.65 6.70 13.92
C LYS A 177 6.95 6.34 15.36
N PHE A 178 6.04 5.63 16.03
CA PHE A 178 6.25 5.16 17.41
C PHE A 178 7.52 4.31 17.54
N LEU A 179 7.74 3.34 16.65
CA LEU A 179 8.94 2.50 16.69
C LEU A 179 10.23 3.32 16.60
N LEU A 180 10.28 4.35 15.75
CA LEU A 180 11.46 5.20 15.60
C LEU A 180 11.61 6.26 16.71
N ASP A 181 10.51 6.63 17.37
CA ASP A 181 10.51 7.64 18.45
C ASP A 181 10.89 7.04 19.81
N TYR A 182 10.58 5.76 20.04
CA TYR A 182 10.71 5.13 21.37
C TYR A 182 11.73 3.99 21.43
N PHE A 183 12.40 3.64 20.33
CA PHE A 183 13.50 2.67 20.32
C PHE A 183 14.78 3.29 19.76
N SER A 184 15.91 2.89 20.33
CA SER A 184 17.24 3.32 19.90
C SER A 184 17.74 2.61 18.65
N GLU A 185 17.23 1.41 18.39
CA GLU A 185 17.50 0.64 17.19
C GLU A 185 16.23 -0.05 16.69
N VAL A 186 16.01 0.00 15.38
CA VAL A 186 14.94 -0.72 14.69
C VAL A 186 15.56 -1.51 13.56
N THR A 187 15.32 -2.82 13.55
CA THR A 187 15.84 -3.75 12.56
C THR A 187 14.69 -4.51 11.92
N LEU A 188 14.72 -4.61 10.59
CA LEU A 188 13.76 -5.37 9.79
C LEU A 188 14.47 -6.55 9.14
N VAL A 189 13.87 -7.73 9.22
CA VAL A 189 14.28 -8.89 8.41
C VAL A 189 13.17 -9.18 7.40
N LEU A 190 13.54 -9.09 6.12
CA LEU A 190 12.65 -9.22 4.98
C LEU A 190 12.95 -10.54 4.26
N PHE A 191 11.90 -11.24 3.85
CA PHE A 191 12.01 -12.50 3.11
C PHE A 191 11.81 -12.28 1.61
N GLU A 192 12.50 -13.04 0.77
CA GLU A 192 12.25 -13.07 -0.68
C GLU A 192 11.13 -14.06 -1.03
N GLU A 193 11.08 -15.16 -0.30
CA GLU A 193 10.10 -16.22 -0.44
C GLU A 193 9.10 -16.21 0.73
N ARG A 194 7.96 -16.89 0.54
CA ARG A 194 6.95 -17.01 1.60
C ARG A 194 7.45 -17.96 2.68
N VAL A 195 7.47 -17.50 3.92
CA VAL A 195 7.92 -18.30 5.06
C VAL A 195 6.81 -19.04 5.81
N PHE A 196 5.55 -18.69 5.56
CA PHE A 196 4.40 -19.33 6.19
C PHE A 196 3.71 -20.31 5.22
N PRO A 197 3.73 -21.63 5.51
CA PRO A 197 3.05 -22.62 4.67
C PRO A 197 1.53 -22.39 4.65
N GLY A 198 0.93 -22.36 3.46
CA GLY A 198 -0.54 -22.26 3.31
C GLY A 198 -1.16 -20.89 3.65
N VAL A 199 -0.33 -19.86 3.85
CA VAL A 199 -0.77 -18.50 4.18
C VAL A 199 -0.34 -17.52 3.08
N GLU A 200 -1.25 -16.63 2.69
CA GLU A 200 -1.00 -15.65 1.61
C GLU A 200 -0.34 -14.36 2.09
N VAL A 201 -0.19 -14.18 3.40
CA VAL A 201 0.36 -12.96 4.00
C VAL A 201 1.88 -13.03 4.01
N GLU A 202 2.52 -12.05 3.35
CA GLU A 202 3.96 -11.82 3.46
C GLU A 202 4.28 -11.26 4.85
N ALA A 203 5.31 -11.80 5.49
CA ALA A 203 5.72 -11.42 6.83
C ALA A 203 7.04 -10.65 6.84
N VAL A 204 7.23 -9.86 7.88
CA VAL A 204 8.45 -9.12 8.20
C VAL A 204 8.76 -9.41 9.66
N LEU A 205 10.04 -9.67 9.97
CA LEU A 205 10.46 -9.71 11.37
C LEU A 205 10.84 -8.29 11.79
N LEU A 206 10.21 -7.80 12.85
CA LEU A 206 10.54 -6.55 13.51
C LEU A 206 11.35 -6.85 14.76
N LEU A 207 12.55 -6.27 14.83
CA LEU A 207 13.44 -6.35 15.98
C LEU A 207 13.74 -4.92 16.44
N ALA A 208 13.15 -4.47 17.55
CA ALA A 208 13.36 -3.12 18.08
C ALA A 208 14.00 -3.15 19.48
N ASP A 209 15.09 -2.43 19.67
CA ASP A 209 15.94 -2.50 20.88
C ASP A 209 16.15 -1.12 21.53
N GLY A 210 16.40 -1.15 22.83
CA GLY A 210 16.59 0.03 23.66
C GLY A 210 15.32 0.85 23.75
N TYR A 211 14.21 0.21 24.15
CA TYR A 211 12.96 0.92 24.43
C TYR A 211 13.19 2.02 25.46
N ASP A 212 12.70 3.23 25.19
CA ASP A 212 12.78 4.37 26.10
C ASP A 212 11.42 5.07 26.13
N PRO A 213 10.62 4.90 27.20
CA PRO A 213 9.28 5.49 27.28
C PRO A 213 9.29 7.02 27.30
N THR A 214 10.44 7.67 27.52
CA THR A 214 10.57 9.13 27.46
C THR A 214 10.76 9.65 26.03
N GLY A 215 11.10 8.78 25.08
CA GLY A 215 11.38 9.13 23.68
C GLY A 215 12.69 9.90 23.45
N GLN A 216 13.61 9.89 24.43
CA GLN A 216 14.92 10.54 24.32
C GLN A 216 15.90 9.70 23.50
N SER A 217 15.85 8.37 23.64
CA SER A 217 16.72 7.39 22.97
C SER A 217 16.18 6.97 21.60
N ARG A 218 15.78 7.94 20.77
CA ARG A 218 15.14 7.70 19.46
C ARG A 218 16.15 7.47 18.34
N THR A 219 15.72 6.82 17.25
CA THR A 219 16.52 6.65 16.02
C THR A 219 15.86 7.27 14.79
N ASP A 220 16.69 7.68 13.82
CA ASP A 220 16.26 8.04 12.46
C ASP A 220 16.65 6.95 11.44
N ARG A 221 17.43 5.94 11.87
CA ARG A 221 17.98 4.90 11.01
C ARG A 221 17.48 3.53 11.44
N MET A 222 17.26 2.68 10.46
CA MET A 222 16.98 1.27 10.66
C MET A 222 18.02 0.40 9.96
N SER A 223 18.15 -0.83 10.45
CA SER A 223 18.92 -1.88 9.82
C SER A 223 17.97 -2.80 9.06
N VAL A 224 18.31 -3.15 7.83
CA VAL A 224 17.50 -4.05 7.00
C VAL A 224 18.34 -5.24 6.60
N HIS A 225 17.88 -6.43 6.95
CA HIS A 225 18.38 -7.69 6.44
C HIS A 225 17.42 -8.23 5.40
N GLN A 226 17.98 -8.81 4.34
CA GLN A 226 17.22 -9.54 3.34
C GLN A 226 17.74 -10.97 3.32
N VAL A 227 16.82 -11.90 3.53
CA VAL A 227 17.07 -13.34 3.49
C VAL A 227 16.12 -13.97 2.49
N ARG A 228 16.54 -15.11 1.93
CA ARG A 228 15.68 -15.82 0.98
C ARG A 228 14.42 -16.36 1.64
N ASP A 229 14.60 -17.11 2.73
CA ASP A 229 13.57 -17.84 3.46
C ASP A 229 13.95 -17.91 4.96
N ALA A 230 13.27 -18.79 5.72
CA ALA A 230 13.51 -18.97 7.15
C ALA A 230 14.88 -19.64 7.44
N ASP A 231 15.47 -20.39 6.51
CA ASP A 231 16.76 -21.06 6.71
C ASP A 231 17.91 -20.04 6.68
N GLY A 232 17.74 -18.97 5.89
CA GLY A 232 18.66 -17.83 5.82
C GLY A 232 18.81 -17.03 7.12
N LEU A 233 17.98 -17.27 8.15
CA LEU A 233 18.10 -16.61 9.46
C LEU A 233 19.31 -17.08 10.27
N SER A 234 19.91 -18.22 9.90
CA SER A 234 21.08 -18.78 10.57
C SER A 234 22.37 -18.02 10.27
N ASP A 235 22.46 -17.37 9.11
CA ASP A 235 23.60 -16.57 8.66
C ASP A 235 23.08 -15.28 8.01
N LEU A 236 22.79 -14.29 8.86
CA LEU A 236 22.33 -13.00 8.38
C LEU A 236 23.46 -12.29 7.64
N ALA A 237 23.24 -12.05 6.35
CA ALA A 237 24.05 -11.12 5.57
C ALA A 237 24.12 -9.75 6.27
N ALA A 238 25.19 -8.99 5.99
CA ALA A 238 25.43 -7.69 6.61
C ALA A 238 24.22 -6.77 6.49
N ALA A 239 23.80 -6.20 7.62
CA ALA A 239 22.65 -5.31 7.67
C ALA A 239 22.90 -4.06 6.83
N ARG A 240 21.92 -3.68 6.00
CA ARG A 240 21.94 -2.39 5.32
C ARG A 240 21.33 -1.32 6.21
N ARG A 241 22.07 -0.24 6.46
CA ARG A 241 21.49 0.94 7.12
C ARG A 241 20.61 1.71 6.15
N TRP A 242 19.44 2.11 6.60
CA TRP A 242 18.45 2.84 5.82
C TRP A 242 17.74 3.90 6.67
N THR A 243 17.48 5.07 6.08
CA THR A 243 16.71 6.15 6.70
C THR A 243 15.39 6.28 5.93
N PRO A 244 14.23 6.14 6.59
CA PRO A 244 12.95 6.39 5.94
C PRO A 244 12.77 7.88 5.63
N PRO A 245 12.02 8.25 4.57
CA PRO A 245 11.85 9.65 4.15
C PRO A 245 11.16 10.52 5.23
N ALA A 246 10.40 9.89 6.11
CA ALA A 246 9.86 10.48 7.33
C ALA A 246 9.66 9.37 8.36
N ARG A 247 9.61 9.70 9.65
CA ARG A 247 9.42 8.72 10.74
C ARG A 247 8.11 7.91 10.59
N GLY A 248 7.04 8.52 10.08
CA GLY A 248 5.79 7.82 9.73
C GLY A 248 5.69 7.40 8.25
N GLY A 249 6.70 7.71 7.45
CA GLY A 249 6.77 7.42 6.02
C GLY A 249 6.76 5.93 5.74
N ARG A 250 6.50 5.55 4.47
CA ARG A 250 6.48 4.14 4.07
C ARG A 250 7.88 3.54 4.12
N TRP A 251 7.93 2.25 4.42
CA TRP A 251 9.16 1.46 4.44
C TRP A 251 9.35 0.57 3.20
N SER A 252 8.54 0.77 2.15
CA SER A 252 8.68 0.09 0.85
C SER A 252 10.05 0.29 0.20
N ALA A 253 10.65 1.48 0.30
CA ALA A 253 12.00 1.72 -0.19
C ALA A 253 13.09 0.92 0.58
N GLY A 254 12.75 0.38 1.75
CA GLY A 254 13.60 -0.55 2.48
C GLY A 254 13.82 -1.88 1.76
N LEU A 255 12.91 -2.28 0.86
CA LEU A 255 13.00 -3.51 0.05
C LEU A 255 13.98 -3.40 -1.13
N MET A 256 14.48 -2.20 -1.42
CA MET A 256 15.40 -1.93 -2.53
C MET A 256 16.83 -2.35 -2.18
N SER A 257 17.62 -2.69 -3.21
CA SER A 257 19.04 -2.92 -3.07
C SER A 257 19.77 -1.62 -2.68
N ALA A 258 20.96 -1.72 -2.09
CA ALA A 258 21.74 -0.52 -1.74
C ALA A 258 22.05 0.34 -2.98
N ALA A 259 22.37 -0.32 -4.11
CA ALA A 259 22.68 0.36 -5.36
C ALA A 259 21.43 1.00 -5.98
N GLY A 260 20.29 0.30 -6.01
CA GLY A 260 19.06 0.84 -6.57
C GLY A 260 18.45 1.95 -5.71
N LEU A 261 18.53 1.85 -4.38
CA LEU A 261 18.12 2.93 -3.48
C LEU A 261 19.00 4.17 -3.67
N SER A 262 20.33 4.00 -3.71
CA SER A 262 21.24 5.12 -3.96
C SER A 262 20.91 5.81 -5.29
N ALA A 263 20.71 5.03 -6.36
CA ALA A 263 20.35 5.54 -7.67
C ALA A 263 19.00 6.27 -7.66
N PHE A 264 17.99 5.70 -6.98
CA PHE A 264 16.67 6.29 -6.87
C PHE A 264 16.71 7.60 -6.08
N THR A 265 17.29 7.59 -4.88
CA THR A 265 17.40 8.77 -4.01
C THR A 265 18.18 9.89 -4.69
N GLU A 266 19.37 9.62 -5.24
CA GLU A 266 20.20 10.62 -5.93
C GLU A 266 19.43 11.32 -7.06
N VAL A 267 18.64 10.56 -7.82
CA VAL A 267 17.84 11.13 -8.91
C VAL A 267 16.65 11.91 -8.39
N THR A 268 15.88 11.35 -7.45
CA THR A 268 14.66 11.99 -6.92
C THR A 268 14.91 13.22 -6.06
N GLU A 269 16.09 13.32 -5.43
CA GLU A 269 16.49 14.50 -4.65
C GLU A 269 17.23 15.55 -5.51
N SER A 270 17.56 15.23 -6.78
CA SER A 270 18.12 16.19 -7.72
C SER A 270 17.08 17.17 -8.26
N ALA A 271 17.52 18.31 -8.79
CA ALA A 271 16.66 19.25 -9.53
C ALA A 271 16.09 18.68 -10.85
N GLY A 272 16.56 17.50 -11.26
CA GLY A 272 16.09 16.79 -12.45
C GLY A 272 14.74 16.11 -12.28
N PHE A 273 14.28 15.92 -11.04
CA PHE A 273 13.01 15.30 -10.70
C PHE A 273 12.15 16.23 -9.85
N ALA A 274 10.86 15.98 -9.90
CA ALA A 274 9.81 16.68 -9.20
C ALA A 274 8.71 15.68 -8.81
N THR A 275 7.84 16.04 -7.89
CA THR A 275 6.63 15.26 -7.61
C THR A 275 5.50 15.64 -8.57
N LEU A 276 4.49 14.78 -8.72
CA LEU A 276 3.30 15.13 -9.53
C LEU A 276 2.59 16.38 -9.02
N SER A 277 2.55 16.62 -7.70
CA SER A 277 1.97 17.84 -7.12
C SER A 277 2.71 19.14 -7.49
N GLN A 278 3.98 19.03 -7.90
CA GLN A 278 4.70 20.18 -8.47
C GLN A 278 4.19 20.50 -9.88
N TRP A 279 3.79 19.50 -10.66
CA TRP A 279 3.16 19.67 -11.98
C TRP A 279 1.69 20.14 -11.90
N GLY A 280 0.91 19.61 -10.96
CA GLY A 280 -0.52 19.87 -10.86
C GLY A 280 -1.24 19.09 -9.77
N ASP A 281 -2.50 19.42 -9.53
CA ASP A 281 -3.32 18.78 -8.50
C ASP A 281 -3.95 17.48 -9.03
N THR A 282 -3.94 16.44 -8.20
CA THR A 282 -4.61 15.17 -8.50
C THR A 282 -5.94 15.06 -7.76
N THR A 283 -7.03 14.76 -8.46
CA THR A 283 -8.34 14.53 -7.82
C THR A 283 -9.02 13.26 -8.29
N LEU A 284 -9.95 12.77 -7.46
CA LEU A 284 -10.91 11.75 -7.89
C LEU A 284 -11.85 12.32 -8.97
N GLY A 285 -12.28 11.46 -9.89
CA GLY A 285 -13.32 11.79 -10.85
C GLY A 285 -14.72 11.80 -10.24
N MET A 286 -15.71 12.10 -11.08
CA MET A 286 -17.11 12.21 -10.64
C MET A 286 -17.65 10.86 -10.15
N VAL A 287 -18.44 10.89 -9.07
CA VAL A 287 -19.08 9.70 -8.49
C VAL A 287 -20.57 9.72 -8.83
N THR A 288 -20.97 8.83 -9.73
CA THR A 288 -22.36 8.77 -10.21
C THR A 288 -23.30 8.11 -9.21
N GLY A 289 -22.83 7.06 -8.52
CA GLY A 289 -23.65 6.16 -7.69
C GLY A 289 -24.21 4.96 -8.45
N ASN A 290 -24.30 5.05 -9.78
CA ASN A 290 -24.74 3.96 -10.66
C ASN A 290 -24.21 4.18 -12.08
N ASN A 291 -22.99 3.71 -12.36
CA ASN A 291 -22.36 3.94 -13.67
C ASN A 291 -23.18 3.35 -14.84
N LYS A 292 -23.93 2.25 -14.62
CA LYS A 292 -24.74 1.62 -15.68
C LYS A 292 -25.87 2.53 -16.16
N TYR A 293 -26.46 3.32 -15.25
CA TYR A 293 -27.50 4.28 -15.59
C TYR A 293 -26.93 5.59 -16.17
N PHE A 294 -25.84 6.10 -15.60
CA PHE A 294 -25.33 7.43 -15.97
C PHE A 294 -24.38 7.41 -17.17
N ALA A 295 -23.59 6.36 -17.38
CA ALA A 295 -22.63 6.28 -18.49
C ALA A 295 -23.28 5.58 -19.69
N LEU A 296 -23.45 6.30 -20.80
CA LEU A 296 -24.21 5.88 -21.97
C LEU A 296 -23.31 5.75 -23.21
N SER A 297 -23.57 4.72 -24.01
CA SER A 297 -23.00 4.61 -25.35
C SER A 297 -23.70 5.55 -26.33
N PRO A 298 -23.08 5.93 -27.47
CA PRO A 298 -23.76 6.72 -28.48
C PRO A 298 -25.06 6.08 -28.98
N ALA A 299 -25.09 4.75 -29.12
CA ALA A 299 -26.29 4.01 -29.51
C ALA A 299 -27.42 4.18 -28.49
N LYS A 300 -27.11 4.11 -27.17
CA LYS A 300 -28.12 4.30 -26.13
C LYS A 300 -28.63 5.74 -26.06
N VAL A 301 -27.75 6.72 -26.28
CA VAL A 301 -28.15 8.14 -26.37
C VAL A 301 -29.15 8.34 -27.52
N ALA A 302 -28.89 7.73 -28.69
CA ALA A 302 -29.78 7.80 -29.84
C ALA A 302 -31.11 7.06 -29.61
N GLU A 303 -31.07 5.85 -29.04
CA GLU A 303 -32.24 5.04 -28.70
C GLU A 303 -33.20 5.80 -27.75
N LEU A 304 -32.63 6.49 -26.76
CA LEU A 304 -33.39 7.27 -25.78
C LEU A 304 -33.85 8.63 -26.33
N GLY A 305 -33.40 9.05 -27.52
CA GLY A 305 -33.71 10.36 -28.10
C GLY A 305 -33.16 11.54 -27.29
N LEU A 306 -32.08 11.34 -26.53
CA LEU A 306 -31.51 12.39 -25.66
C LEU A 306 -30.90 13.53 -26.49
N ALA A 307 -31.15 14.77 -26.06
CA ALA A 307 -30.57 15.94 -26.70
C ALA A 307 -29.08 16.08 -26.34
N SER A 308 -28.34 16.83 -27.16
CA SER A 308 -26.93 17.13 -26.88
C SER A 308 -26.73 17.92 -25.58
N THR A 309 -27.76 18.61 -25.08
CA THR A 309 -27.77 19.32 -23.79
C THR A 309 -27.96 18.39 -22.58
N ASP A 310 -28.43 17.16 -22.80
CA ASP A 310 -28.70 16.18 -21.74
C ASP A 310 -27.46 15.36 -21.37
N VAL A 311 -26.43 15.40 -22.21
CA VAL A 311 -25.22 14.58 -22.07
C VAL A 311 -23.95 15.41 -22.19
N VAL A 312 -22.87 14.91 -21.59
CA VAL A 312 -21.52 15.45 -21.78
C VAL A 312 -20.56 14.35 -22.23
N LEU A 313 -19.49 14.71 -22.92
CA LEU A 313 -18.45 13.75 -23.33
C LEU A 313 -17.79 13.12 -22.11
N LEU A 314 -17.63 11.80 -22.16
CA LEU A 314 -17.10 10.99 -21.07
C LEU A 314 -15.96 10.11 -21.59
N SER A 315 -14.85 10.08 -20.87
CA SER A 315 -13.89 8.98 -20.95
C SER A 315 -14.58 7.74 -20.38
N PRO A 316 -14.74 6.64 -21.15
CA PRO A 316 -15.46 5.46 -20.70
C PRO A 316 -15.01 4.97 -19.31
N PRO A 317 -15.94 4.42 -18.49
CA PRO A 317 -15.58 3.87 -17.19
C PRO A 317 -14.48 2.81 -17.31
N GLY A 318 -13.49 2.90 -16.42
CA GLY A 318 -12.28 2.07 -16.45
C GLY A 318 -11.08 2.80 -17.05
N SER A 319 -9.99 2.05 -17.25
CA SER A 319 -8.67 2.62 -17.63
C SER A 319 -7.97 1.87 -18.76
N ARG A 320 -8.60 0.85 -19.37
CA ARG A 320 -7.98 0.02 -20.42
C ARG A 320 -7.62 0.83 -21.67
N HIS A 321 -8.44 1.81 -22.04
CA HIS A 321 -8.21 2.70 -23.18
C HIS A 321 -7.18 3.80 -22.89
N LEU A 322 -6.77 3.99 -21.63
CA LEU A 322 -5.82 5.04 -21.21
C LEU A 322 -4.38 4.52 -21.10
N ARG A 323 -4.05 3.46 -21.84
CA ARG A 323 -2.70 2.89 -21.90
C ARG A 323 -1.81 3.52 -22.98
N GLY A 324 -2.39 4.36 -23.85
CA GLY A 324 -1.66 5.22 -24.79
C GLY A 324 -1.36 6.62 -24.23
N LEU A 325 -0.65 7.43 -25.03
CA LEU A 325 -0.17 8.76 -24.62
C LEU A 325 -1.25 9.84 -24.48
N SER A 326 -2.37 9.68 -25.19
CA SER A 326 -3.48 10.64 -25.18
C SER A 326 -4.81 9.99 -25.53
N LEU A 327 -5.90 10.55 -25.00
CA LEU A 327 -7.26 10.31 -25.44
C LEU A 327 -7.72 11.48 -26.31
N THR A 328 -7.92 11.24 -27.61
CA THR A 328 -8.37 12.25 -28.58
C THR A 328 -9.86 12.11 -28.90
N SER A 329 -10.46 13.11 -29.56
CA SER A 329 -11.86 13.03 -29.99
C SER A 329 -12.10 11.92 -31.02
N SER A 330 -11.11 11.57 -31.86
CA SER A 330 -11.22 10.42 -32.77
C SER A 330 -11.18 9.10 -32.01
N ASP A 331 -10.36 8.99 -30.96
CA ASP A 331 -10.34 7.80 -30.10
C ASP A 331 -11.69 7.61 -29.40
N LEU A 332 -12.30 8.68 -28.87
CA LEU A 332 -13.65 8.58 -28.29
C LEU A 332 -14.70 8.15 -29.31
N ARG A 333 -14.67 8.68 -30.53
CA ARG A 333 -15.61 8.23 -31.57
C ARG A 333 -15.46 6.74 -31.87
N ARG A 334 -14.22 6.24 -31.94
CA ARG A 334 -13.94 4.80 -32.14
C ARG A 334 -14.45 3.97 -30.96
N LEU A 335 -14.12 4.36 -29.72
CA LEU A 335 -14.60 3.66 -28.52
C LEU A 335 -16.13 3.64 -28.44
N GLY A 336 -16.79 4.74 -28.82
CA GLY A 336 -18.24 4.83 -28.86
C GLY A 336 -18.87 3.95 -29.95
N ALA A 337 -18.24 3.86 -31.13
CA ALA A 337 -18.64 2.94 -32.19
C ALA A 337 -18.47 1.47 -31.77
N ASP A 338 -17.46 1.18 -30.95
CA ASP A 338 -17.25 -0.13 -30.31
C ASP A 338 -18.22 -0.38 -29.12
N GLY A 339 -19.23 0.47 -28.93
CA GLY A 339 -20.28 0.32 -27.93
C GLY A 339 -19.92 0.80 -26.53
N GLN A 340 -18.75 1.43 -26.32
CA GLN A 340 -18.37 1.93 -25.01
C GLN A 340 -19.16 3.19 -24.62
N ALA A 341 -19.28 3.40 -23.31
CA ALA A 341 -20.01 4.53 -22.75
C ALA A 341 -19.18 5.84 -22.82
N THR A 342 -19.26 6.52 -23.96
CA THR A 342 -18.53 7.79 -24.21
C THR A 342 -19.34 9.05 -23.89
N PHE A 343 -20.55 8.89 -23.36
CA PHE A 343 -21.39 9.98 -22.87
C PHE A 343 -21.74 9.76 -21.40
N LEU A 344 -21.90 10.86 -20.67
CA LEU A 344 -22.48 10.88 -19.34
C LEU A 344 -23.83 11.58 -19.41
N PHE A 345 -24.90 10.91 -19.00
CA PHE A 345 -26.19 11.55 -18.75
C PHE A 345 -26.03 12.57 -17.63
N ARG A 346 -26.04 13.85 -17.99
CA ARG A 346 -25.80 14.95 -17.06
C ARG A 346 -26.32 16.28 -17.64
N PRO A 347 -27.66 16.47 -17.73
CA PRO A 347 -28.23 17.68 -18.29
C PRO A 347 -27.63 18.96 -17.72
N SER A 348 -27.17 19.85 -18.61
CA SER A 348 -26.49 21.10 -18.24
C SER A 348 -27.47 22.15 -17.72
N ALA A 349 -28.72 22.11 -18.18
CA ALA A 349 -29.82 22.98 -17.81
C ALA A 349 -31.08 22.15 -17.50
N GLU A 350 -32.25 22.69 -17.83
CA GLU A 350 -33.52 21.96 -17.78
C GLU A 350 -33.45 20.74 -18.70
N PRO A 351 -33.78 19.52 -18.21
CA PRO A 351 -33.78 18.32 -19.04
C PRO A 351 -34.75 18.43 -20.22
N SER A 352 -34.40 17.84 -21.36
CA SER A 352 -35.36 17.63 -22.45
C SER A 352 -36.50 16.69 -22.05
N ASP A 353 -37.57 16.62 -22.84
CA ASP A 353 -38.67 15.66 -22.60
C ASP A 353 -38.18 14.21 -22.57
N ALA A 354 -37.24 13.86 -23.46
CA ALA A 354 -36.59 12.56 -23.49
C ALA A 354 -35.79 12.30 -22.21
N ALA A 355 -35.03 13.30 -21.73
CA ALA A 355 -34.29 13.20 -20.48
C ALA A 355 -35.21 13.09 -19.26
N TRP A 356 -36.34 13.79 -19.23
CA TRP A 356 -37.35 13.64 -18.18
C TRP A 356 -37.98 12.24 -18.20
N SER A 357 -38.24 11.69 -19.38
CA SER A 357 -38.67 10.29 -19.51
C SER A 357 -37.63 9.32 -18.96
N TYR A 358 -36.35 9.55 -19.27
CA TYR A 358 -35.26 8.73 -18.76
C TYR A 358 -35.10 8.84 -17.23
N ILE A 359 -35.25 10.04 -16.67
CA ILE A 359 -35.25 10.28 -15.21
C ILE A 359 -36.37 9.48 -14.54
N ARG A 360 -37.61 9.53 -15.04
CA ARG A 360 -38.73 8.73 -14.51
C ARG A 360 -38.43 7.24 -14.56
N SER A 361 -37.88 6.75 -15.67
CA SER A 361 -37.44 5.35 -15.77
C SER A 361 -36.36 4.99 -14.73
N GLY A 362 -35.46 5.92 -14.41
CA GLY A 362 -34.50 5.73 -13.32
C GLY A 362 -35.15 5.70 -11.93
N GLU A 363 -36.27 6.38 -11.73
CA GLU A 363 -37.07 6.31 -10.52
C GLU A 363 -37.76 4.95 -10.40
N ASP A 364 -38.40 4.46 -11.47
CA ASP A 364 -39.03 3.15 -11.56
C ASP A 364 -38.04 1.98 -11.33
N LEU A 365 -36.76 2.20 -11.67
CA LEU A 365 -35.67 1.23 -11.47
C LEU A 365 -34.90 1.44 -10.15
N ASP A 366 -35.45 2.23 -9.21
CA ASP A 366 -34.86 2.52 -7.91
C ASP A 366 -33.44 3.13 -7.95
N VAL A 367 -33.00 3.68 -9.09
CA VAL A 367 -31.67 4.30 -9.22
C VAL A 367 -31.50 5.48 -8.26
N HIS A 368 -32.60 6.22 -8.03
CA HIS A 368 -32.67 7.34 -7.11
C HIS A 368 -32.41 6.94 -5.63
N THR A 369 -32.63 5.68 -5.26
CA THR A 369 -32.44 5.18 -3.89
C THR A 369 -30.98 4.89 -3.55
N ALA A 370 -30.13 4.68 -4.56
CA ALA A 370 -28.71 4.43 -4.38
C ALA A 370 -28.06 5.54 -3.57
N TYR A 371 -27.15 5.20 -2.64
CA TYR A 371 -26.63 6.13 -1.63
C TYR A 371 -26.23 7.50 -2.19
N LYS A 372 -25.46 7.54 -3.29
CA LYS A 372 -24.99 8.79 -3.90
C LYS A 372 -26.07 9.58 -4.65
N CYS A 373 -27.10 8.90 -5.16
CA CYS A 373 -28.27 9.55 -5.77
C CYS A 373 -29.17 10.16 -4.68
N ARG A 374 -29.46 9.40 -3.62
CA ARG A 374 -30.33 9.82 -2.52
C ARG A 374 -29.88 11.09 -1.81
N VAL A 375 -28.56 11.24 -1.62
CA VAL A 375 -27.99 12.43 -0.93
C VAL A 375 -27.76 13.63 -1.85
N ARG A 376 -28.09 13.51 -3.15
CA ARG A 376 -27.87 14.53 -4.17
C ARG A 376 -29.18 15.21 -4.52
N LYS A 377 -29.16 16.53 -4.71
CA LYS A 377 -30.33 17.32 -5.12
C LYS A 377 -30.02 18.14 -6.39
N PRO A 378 -30.72 17.91 -7.52
CA PRO A 378 -31.59 16.76 -7.79
C PRO A 378 -30.79 15.44 -7.89
N TRP A 379 -31.43 14.29 -7.65
CA TRP A 379 -30.75 12.99 -7.52
C TRP A 379 -29.97 12.58 -8.79
N TRP A 380 -30.47 13.00 -9.96
CA TRP A 380 -29.96 12.66 -11.28
C TRP A 380 -28.85 13.59 -11.80
N ARG A 381 -28.61 14.76 -11.19
CA ARG A 381 -27.59 15.71 -11.70
C ARG A 381 -26.24 15.52 -11.02
N VAL A 382 -25.43 14.58 -11.53
CA VAL A 382 -24.09 14.29 -11.00
C VAL A 382 -23.25 15.58 -10.85
N PRO A 383 -22.62 15.83 -9.68
CA PRO A 383 -21.72 16.97 -9.49
C PRO A 383 -20.64 17.01 -10.57
N SER A 384 -20.50 18.16 -11.21
CA SER A 384 -19.57 18.33 -12.33
C SER A 384 -18.17 18.64 -11.84
N LEU A 385 -17.18 18.09 -12.52
CA LEU A 385 -15.80 18.56 -12.51
C LEU A 385 -15.47 19.06 -13.91
N ARG A 386 -14.66 20.12 -14.02
CA ARG A 386 -14.11 20.50 -15.33
C ARG A 386 -13.32 19.32 -15.92
N PRO A 387 -13.27 19.15 -17.24
CA PRO A 387 -12.38 18.16 -17.84
C PRO A 387 -10.94 18.32 -17.33
N ALA A 388 -10.32 17.21 -16.93
CA ALA A 388 -8.93 17.18 -16.48
C ALA A 388 -7.98 17.39 -17.66
N ASP A 389 -6.77 17.89 -17.39
CA ASP A 389 -5.73 18.05 -18.40
C ASP A 389 -5.12 16.69 -18.79
N LEU A 390 -4.89 15.83 -17.80
CA LEU A 390 -4.49 14.43 -17.99
C LEU A 390 -5.33 13.49 -17.12
N PHE A 391 -5.39 12.23 -17.53
CA PHE A 391 -5.91 11.14 -16.71
C PHE A 391 -4.74 10.31 -16.15
N LEU A 392 -4.83 9.95 -14.87
CA LEU A 392 -3.94 9.01 -14.21
C LEU A 392 -4.69 7.72 -13.91
N THR A 393 -4.14 6.58 -14.35
CA THR A 393 -4.72 5.27 -14.06
C THR A 393 -4.41 4.85 -12.62
N TYR A 394 -5.45 4.59 -11.83
CA TYR A 394 -5.29 4.36 -10.39
C TYR A 394 -5.12 2.88 -10.00
N MET A 395 -5.60 1.93 -10.81
CA MET A 395 -5.43 0.48 -10.62
C MET A 395 -4.66 -0.09 -11.80
N ASN A 396 -3.48 -0.67 -11.54
CA ASN A 396 -2.54 -1.06 -12.57
C ASN A 396 -2.00 -2.47 -12.32
N ALA A 397 -2.05 -3.33 -13.34
CA ALA A 397 -1.36 -4.63 -13.29
C ALA A 397 0.14 -4.44 -13.53
N ASP A 398 0.49 -3.55 -14.45
CA ASP A 398 1.84 -3.12 -14.76
C ASP A 398 2.24 -1.92 -13.89
N THR A 399 1.92 -0.69 -14.29
CA THR A 399 2.34 0.55 -13.65
C THR A 399 1.37 1.68 -14.05
N PRO A 400 1.27 2.78 -13.29
CA PRO A 400 0.40 3.90 -13.63
C PRO A 400 0.72 4.53 -14.99
N ARG A 401 -0.32 5.02 -15.66
CA ARG A 401 -0.24 5.71 -16.94
C ARG A 401 -0.81 7.11 -16.80
N LEU A 402 -0.09 8.08 -17.34
CA LEU A 402 -0.63 9.39 -17.65
C LEU A 402 -1.05 9.41 -19.11
N SER A 403 -2.29 9.81 -19.38
CA SER A 403 -2.81 9.99 -20.74
C SER A 403 -3.38 11.40 -20.87
N THR A 404 -2.91 12.15 -21.86
CA THR A 404 -3.38 13.52 -22.10
C THR A 404 -4.83 13.54 -22.57
N ASN A 405 -5.68 14.32 -21.93
CA ASN A 405 -7.08 14.47 -22.33
C ASN A 405 -7.24 15.50 -23.45
N ARG A 406 -6.89 15.11 -24.68
CA ARG A 406 -7.07 15.97 -25.88
C ARG A 406 -8.53 16.08 -26.31
N ALA A 407 -9.36 15.12 -25.90
CA ALA A 407 -10.79 15.10 -26.20
C ALA A 407 -11.60 16.11 -25.38
N GLY A 408 -11.04 16.66 -24.29
CA GLY A 408 -11.80 17.49 -23.36
C GLY A 408 -12.92 16.73 -22.65
N ALA A 409 -12.76 15.42 -22.47
CA ALA A 409 -13.79 14.57 -21.89
C ALA A 409 -13.81 14.67 -20.36
N HIS A 410 -14.99 14.50 -19.78
CA HIS A 410 -15.13 14.30 -18.35
C HIS A 410 -14.71 12.87 -17.96
N HIS A 411 -14.57 12.62 -16.66
CA HIS A 411 -14.16 11.30 -16.15
C HIS A 411 -14.87 10.95 -14.84
N LEU A 412 -15.03 9.65 -14.62
CA LEU A 412 -15.55 9.09 -13.38
C LEU A 412 -14.42 8.70 -12.43
N ASN A 413 -14.78 8.36 -11.19
CA ASN A 413 -13.85 7.90 -10.16
C ASN A 413 -13.13 6.55 -10.45
N SER A 414 -13.33 5.97 -11.64
CA SER A 414 -12.53 4.84 -12.15
C SER A 414 -11.13 5.24 -12.60
N VAL A 415 -10.85 6.54 -12.68
CA VAL A 415 -9.53 7.14 -12.98
C VAL A 415 -9.36 8.40 -12.15
N HIS A 416 -8.14 8.91 -12.06
CA HIS A 416 -7.87 10.21 -11.44
C HIS A 416 -7.67 11.28 -12.51
N GLY A 417 -8.10 12.50 -12.21
CA GLY A 417 -7.83 13.67 -13.02
C GLY A 417 -6.59 14.40 -12.49
N VAL A 418 -5.71 14.81 -13.40
CA VAL A 418 -4.57 15.67 -13.12
C VAL A 418 -4.84 17.03 -13.75
N TYR A 419 -4.76 18.08 -12.93
CA TYR A 419 -5.01 19.46 -13.31
C TYR A 419 -3.70 20.24 -13.23
N LEU A 420 -3.10 20.52 -14.37
CA LEU A 420 -1.76 21.12 -14.42
C LEU A 420 -1.81 22.58 -13.98
N LYS A 421 -0.78 23.01 -13.24
CA LYS A 421 -0.56 24.42 -12.92
C LYS A 421 -0.35 25.21 -14.21
N GLN A 422 -0.76 26.48 -14.19
CA GLN A 422 -0.82 27.31 -15.40
C GLN A 422 0.53 27.40 -16.11
N GLU A 423 1.61 27.59 -15.35
CA GLU A 423 3.00 27.67 -15.79
C GLU A 423 3.51 26.38 -16.45
N HIS A 424 3.00 25.21 -16.05
CA HIS A 424 3.43 23.91 -16.57
C HIS A 424 2.45 23.32 -17.58
N ARG A 425 1.25 23.90 -17.74
CA ARG A 425 0.17 23.32 -18.52
C ARG A 425 0.55 23.02 -19.97
N LYS A 426 1.20 23.95 -20.67
CA LYS A 426 1.59 23.76 -22.09
C LYS A 426 2.60 22.62 -22.25
N GLY A 427 3.63 22.59 -21.41
CA GLY A 427 4.65 21.53 -21.42
C GLY A 427 4.06 20.18 -21.01
N GLY A 428 3.31 20.14 -19.91
CA GLY A 428 2.75 18.90 -19.39
C GLY A 428 1.69 18.29 -20.31
N MET A 429 0.80 19.09 -20.88
CA MET A 429 -0.15 18.63 -21.91
C MET A 429 0.53 18.04 -23.14
N SER A 430 1.75 18.50 -23.45
CA SER A 430 2.50 17.98 -24.58
C SER A 430 3.23 16.70 -24.21
N LEU A 431 4.05 16.73 -23.15
CA LEU A 431 5.14 15.77 -22.97
C LEU A 431 5.03 14.90 -21.72
N LEU A 432 4.21 15.26 -20.73
CA LEU A 432 4.25 14.57 -19.44
C LEU A 432 3.84 13.09 -19.54
N SER A 433 2.91 12.75 -20.44
CA SER A 433 2.52 11.35 -20.69
C SER A 433 3.66 10.50 -21.27
N ILE A 434 4.61 11.12 -21.99
CA ILE A 434 5.82 10.45 -22.48
C ILE A 434 6.88 10.43 -21.38
N ALA A 435 7.14 11.58 -20.76
CA ALA A 435 8.19 11.73 -19.76
C ALA A 435 7.97 10.82 -18.54
N ALA A 436 6.72 10.55 -18.17
CA ALA A 436 6.38 9.62 -17.09
C ALA A 436 6.74 8.15 -17.39
N LEU A 437 7.02 7.79 -18.64
CA LEU A 437 7.45 6.43 -19.03
C LEU A 437 8.96 6.28 -18.85
N ASN A 438 9.46 6.40 -17.63
CA ASN A 438 10.89 6.22 -17.33
C ASN A 438 11.08 5.30 -16.11
N SER A 439 12.24 4.65 -16.02
CA SER A 439 12.52 3.63 -15.00
C SER A 439 12.42 4.14 -13.57
N ILE A 440 12.78 5.40 -13.31
CA ILE A 440 12.74 5.98 -11.96
C ILE A 440 11.31 6.29 -11.55
N THR A 441 10.46 6.79 -12.45
CA THR A 441 9.03 6.97 -12.19
C THR A 441 8.32 5.63 -11.98
N LEU A 442 8.66 4.60 -12.77
CA LEU A 442 8.12 3.25 -12.61
C LEU A 442 8.48 2.65 -11.24
N LEU A 443 9.75 2.75 -10.85
CA LEU A 443 10.22 2.35 -9.52
C LEU A 443 9.52 3.14 -8.41
N GLY A 444 9.43 4.46 -8.59
CA GLY A 444 8.74 5.35 -7.67
C GLY A 444 7.26 4.98 -7.48
N ALA A 445 6.59 4.51 -8.54
CA ALA A 445 5.21 4.03 -8.45
C ALA A 445 5.08 2.80 -7.53
N GLU A 446 6.04 1.87 -7.55
CA GLU A 446 6.06 0.73 -6.61
C GLU A 446 6.34 1.17 -5.17
N VAL A 447 7.16 2.22 -4.99
CA VAL A 447 7.48 2.77 -3.67
C VAL A 447 6.28 3.50 -3.06
N VAL A 448 5.59 4.35 -3.83
CA VAL A 448 4.49 5.19 -3.33
C VAL A 448 3.12 4.53 -3.45
N GLY A 449 2.96 3.50 -4.29
CA GLY A 449 1.69 2.80 -4.48
C GLY A 449 1.42 1.75 -3.41
N ARG A 450 0.19 1.22 -3.41
CA ARG A 450 -0.24 0.10 -2.56
C ARG A 450 -0.46 -1.14 -3.42
N ALA A 451 0.11 -2.26 -3.00
CA ALA A 451 -0.26 -3.54 -3.55
C ALA A 451 -1.63 -4.00 -3.00
N TYR A 452 -2.52 -4.40 -3.90
CA TYR A 452 -3.81 -5.03 -3.61
C TYR A 452 -3.79 -6.50 -4.08
N GLY A 453 -4.75 -7.29 -3.59
CA GLY A 453 -4.96 -8.66 -4.06
C GLY A 453 -5.09 -8.74 -5.59
N GLY A 454 -4.67 -9.85 -6.18
CA GLY A 454 -4.56 -9.99 -7.63
C GLY A 454 -3.31 -9.32 -8.23
N GLY A 455 -2.37 -8.87 -7.40
CA GLY A 455 -1.12 -8.24 -7.84
C GLY A 455 -1.30 -6.82 -8.37
N MET A 456 -2.41 -6.15 -8.05
CA MET A 456 -2.72 -4.82 -8.56
C MET A 456 -1.97 -3.73 -7.78
N LEU A 457 -1.32 -2.81 -8.48
CA LEU A 457 -0.77 -1.58 -7.93
C LEU A 457 -1.84 -0.49 -7.94
N LYS A 458 -2.26 -0.07 -6.76
CA LYS A 458 -3.18 1.04 -6.55
C LYS A 458 -2.44 2.31 -6.19
N ILE A 459 -2.77 3.42 -6.83
CA ILE A 459 -2.30 4.76 -6.46
C ILE A 459 -3.49 5.66 -6.19
N GLU A 460 -3.66 6.06 -4.94
CA GLU A 460 -4.64 7.06 -4.51
C GLU A 460 -4.10 8.50 -4.73
N PRO A 461 -4.94 9.55 -4.71
CA PRO A 461 -4.50 10.93 -5.00
C PRO A 461 -3.30 11.40 -4.16
N ARG A 462 -3.30 11.15 -2.84
CA ARG A 462 -2.16 11.53 -1.97
C ARG A 462 -0.86 10.79 -2.28
N GLU A 463 -0.96 9.59 -2.85
CA GLU A 463 0.21 8.82 -3.30
C GLU A 463 0.68 9.31 -4.66
N ALA A 464 -0.28 9.64 -5.54
CA ALA A 464 0.00 10.28 -6.81
C ALA A 464 0.75 11.60 -6.60
N ASP A 465 0.35 12.42 -5.61
CA ASP A 465 0.96 13.72 -5.31
C ASP A 465 2.46 13.65 -5.05
N VAL A 466 2.97 12.51 -4.55
CA VAL A 466 4.39 12.27 -4.26
C VAL A 466 5.07 11.36 -5.29
N LEU A 467 4.39 10.98 -6.37
CA LEU A 467 4.97 10.19 -7.45
C LEU A 467 6.12 10.97 -8.10
N PRO A 468 7.36 10.43 -8.12
CA PRO A 468 8.48 11.11 -8.75
C PRO A 468 8.36 11.09 -10.26
N LEU A 469 8.50 12.26 -10.87
CA LEU A 469 8.44 12.52 -12.30
C LEU A 469 9.63 13.40 -12.71
N PRO A 470 10.08 13.32 -13.97
CA PRO A 470 11.01 14.31 -14.52
C PRO A 470 10.49 15.74 -14.26
N SER A 471 11.38 16.63 -13.83
CA SER A 471 11.01 18.01 -13.51
C SER A 471 10.59 18.78 -14.76
N PRO A 472 9.76 19.83 -14.63
CA PRO A 472 9.37 20.66 -15.77
C PRO A 472 10.55 21.17 -16.59
N SER A 473 11.63 21.59 -15.92
CA SER A 473 12.85 22.06 -16.57
C SER A 473 13.57 20.98 -17.37
N LEU A 474 13.67 19.75 -16.83
CA LEU A 474 14.26 18.62 -17.56
C LEU A 474 13.43 18.25 -18.80
N VAL A 475 12.11 18.17 -18.65
CA VAL A 475 11.20 17.84 -19.76
C VAL A 475 11.25 18.91 -20.84
N ASP A 476 11.28 20.19 -20.46
CA ASP A 476 11.38 21.30 -21.41
C ASP A 476 12.74 21.34 -22.11
N GLY A 477 13.83 21.06 -21.38
CA GLY A 477 15.18 20.98 -21.95
C GLY A 477 15.37 19.85 -22.97
N GLN A 478 14.56 18.78 -22.88
CA GLN A 478 14.59 17.64 -23.81
C GLN A 478 13.39 17.60 -24.77
N ARG A 479 12.68 18.72 -24.93
CA ARG A 479 11.41 18.82 -25.66
C ARG A 479 11.46 18.27 -27.08
N ASP A 480 12.48 18.67 -27.86
CA ASP A 480 12.56 18.31 -29.28
C ASP A 480 12.80 16.81 -29.45
N ALA A 481 13.75 16.26 -28.69
CA ALA A 481 14.04 14.83 -28.69
C ALA A 481 12.82 13.99 -28.26
N LEU A 482 12.07 14.43 -27.22
CA LEU A 482 10.85 13.74 -26.80
C LEU A 482 9.72 13.82 -27.84
N ASN A 483 9.60 14.93 -28.56
CA ASN A 483 8.62 15.08 -29.63
C ASN A 483 8.94 14.18 -30.83
N GLU A 484 10.22 14.11 -31.22
CA GLU A 484 10.69 13.21 -32.28
C GLU A 484 10.44 11.75 -31.91
N LEU A 485 10.63 11.38 -30.65
CA LEU A 485 10.41 10.01 -30.16
C LEU A 485 8.93 9.62 -30.04
N ARG A 486 8.00 10.59 -29.97
CA ARG A 486 6.57 10.35 -29.71
C ARG A 486 5.93 9.29 -30.62
N PRO A 487 6.08 9.31 -31.96
CA PRO A 487 5.42 8.33 -32.83
C PRO A 487 5.88 6.90 -32.54
N THR A 488 7.17 6.73 -32.26
CA THR A 488 7.78 5.45 -31.88
C THR A 488 7.23 4.94 -30.55
N ILE A 489 7.17 5.80 -29.51
CA ILE A 489 6.56 5.43 -28.22
C ILE A 489 5.10 5.03 -28.39
N ALA A 490 4.33 5.79 -29.17
CA ALA A 490 2.93 5.47 -29.41
C ALA A 490 2.76 4.11 -30.10
N ALA A 491 3.66 3.74 -31.02
CA ALA A 491 3.66 2.44 -31.69
C ALA A 491 4.05 1.28 -30.75
N MET A 492 5.08 1.48 -29.92
CA MET A 492 5.50 0.49 -28.91
C MET A 492 4.37 0.21 -27.91
N LEU A 493 3.71 1.24 -27.39
CA LEU A 493 2.60 1.09 -26.45
C LEU A 493 1.41 0.35 -27.07
N ARG A 494 1.06 0.63 -28.34
CA ARG A 494 0.01 -0.12 -29.06
C ARG A 494 0.36 -1.60 -29.22
N SER A 495 1.64 -1.92 -29.30
CA SER A 495 2.15 -3.29 -29.46
C SER A 495 2.41 -3.99 -28.12
N GLY A 496 2.10 -3.35 -26.98
CA GLY A 496 2.35 -3.90 -25.65
C GLY A 496 3.81 -3.85 -25.19
N LEU A 497 4.69 -3.15 -25.93
CA LEU A 497 6.13 -3.06 -25.69
C LEU A 497 6.46 -1.94 -24.69
N LEU A 498 5.88 -2.02 -23.48
CA LEU A 498 6.05 -0.99 -22.46
C LEU A 498 7.52 -0.75 -22.10
N MET A 499 8.27 -1.81 -21.80
CA MET A 499 9.63 -1.67 -21.28
C MET A 499 10.60 -1.13 -22.33
N GLU A 500 10.33 -1.36 -23.62
CA GLU A 500 11.09 -0.75 -24.72
C GLU A 500 10.78 0.75 -24.85
N ALA A 501 9.52 1.14 -24.70
CA ALA A 501 9.13 2.54 -24.64
C ALA A 501 9.82 3.25 -23.46
N VAL A 502 9.83 2.61 -22.29
CA VAL A 502 10.53 3.11 -21.09
C VAL A 502 12.02 3.26 -21.33
N ALA A 503 12.67 2.24 -21.90
CA ALA A 503 14.10 2.29 -22.20
C ALA A 503 14.47 3.41 -23.18
N SER A 504 13.60 3.69 -24.15
CA SER A 504 13.80 4.77 -25.12
C SER A 504 13.69 6.16 -24.48
N VAL A 505 12.76 6.34 -23.54
CA VAL A 505 12.61 7.61 -22.78
C VAL A 505 13.75 7.77 -21.77
N ASP A 506 14.20 6.69 -21.13
CA ASP A 506 15.34 6.71 -20.22
C ASP A 506 16.61 7.22 -20.90
N GLU A 507 16.85 6.82 -22.15
CA GLU A 507 18.02 7.29 -22.90
C GLU A 507 18.03 8.82 -23.07
N ILE A 508 16.87 9.42 -23.28
CA ILE A 508 16.74 10.88 -23.43
C ILE A 508 16.84 11.57 -22.07
N LEU A 509 16.02 11.16 -21.11
CA LEU A 509 15.84 11.89 -19.85
C LEU A 509 16.91 11.53 -18.81
N LEU A 510 17.19 10.24 -18.65
CA LEU A 510 18.05 9.73 -17.59
C LEU A 510 19.51 9.65 -18.03
N THR A 511 19.80 9.05 -19.19
CA THR A 511 21.18 8.92 -19.69
C THR A 511 21.71 10.25 -20.24
N LYS A 512 21.01 10.89 -21.19
CA LYS A 512 21.50 12.14 -21.80
C LYS A 512 21.20 13.37 -20.95
N GLY A 513 19.97 13.48 -20.44
CA GLY A 513 19.51 14.62 -19.66
C GLY A 513 20.18 14.73 -18.29
N LEU A 514 20.14 13.65 -17.50
CA LEU A 514 20.68 13.63 -16.14
C LEU A 514 22.05 12.95 -15.99
N ARG A 515 22.58 12.33 -17.06
CA ARG A 515 23.89 11.65 -17.04
C ARG A 515 23.98 10.55 -15.98
N ILE A 516 22.85 9.88 -15.70
CA ILE A 516 22.81 8.75 -14.79
C ILE A 516 23.66 7.62 -15.36
N SER A 517 24.53 7.04 -14.53
CA SER A 517 25.40 5.94 -14.97
C SER A 517 24.58 4.70 -15.36
N LYS A 518 25.05 3.96 -16.35
CA LYS A 518 24.42 2.68 -16.78
C LYS A 518 24.26 1.71 -15.60
N ARG A 519 25.23 1.70 -14.67
CA ARG A 519 25.18 0.86 -13.46
C ARG A 519 24.03 1.28 -12.54
N ALA A 520 23.90 2.58 -12.25
CA ALA A 520 22.82 3.11 -11.42
C ALA A 520 21.44 2.84 -12.02
N LEU A 521 21.28 3.10 -13.32
CA LEU A 521 20.03 2.84 -14.04
C LEU A 521 19.68 1.34 -14.07
N THR A 522 20.68 0.46 -14.24
CA THR A 522 20.47 -0.99 -14.20
C THR A 522 20.01 -1.44 -12.81
N ALA A 523 20.59 -0.90 -11.74
CA ALA A 523 20.18 -1.20 -10.38
C ALA A 523 18.73 -0.76 -10.10
N ALA A 524 18.35 0.45 -10.51
CA ALA A 524 16.96 0.92 -10.39
C ALA A 524 15.97 0.05 -11.19
N ARG A 525 16.34 -0.40 -12.39
CA ARG A 525 15.52 -1.31 -13.20
C ARG A 525 15.36 -2.69 -12.56
N SER A 526 16.42 -3.22 -11.96
CA SER A 526 16.38 -4.49 -11.23
C SER A 526 15.43 -4.39 -10.04
N ASP A 527 15.60 -3.36 -9.20
CA ASP A 527 14.75 -3.15 -8.03
C ASP A 527 13.27 -2.95 -8.43
N HIS A 528 12.99 -2.25 -9.53
CA HIS A 528 11.62 -2.15 -10.05
C HIS A 528 11.06 -3.51 -10.45
N ALA A 529 11.84 -4.34 -11.16
CA ALA A 529 11.42 -5.67 -11.55
C ALA A 529 11.16 -6.56 -10.32
N ASP A 530 12.02 -6.49 -9.31
CA ASP A 530 11.89 -7.26 -8.07
C ASP A 530 10.66 -6.85 -7.26
N LEU A 531 10.42 -5.55 -7.08
CA LEU A 531 9.22 -5.04 -6.41
C LEU A 531 7.94 -5.39 -7.16
N ALA A 532 7.94 -5.25 -8.49
CA ALA A 532 6.80 -5.61 -9.33
C ALA A 532 6.54 -7.13 -9.29
N ALA A 533 7.59 -7.96 -9.29
CA ALA A 533 7.49 -9.41 -9.18
C ALA A 533 6.93 -9.82 -7.81
N ARG A 534 7.44 -9.24 -6.71
CA ARG A 534 6.92 -9.43 -5.35
C ARG A 534 5.43 -9.09 -5.29
N ARG A 535 5.03 -7.95 -5.86
CA ARG A 535 3.62 -7.54 -5.95
C ARG A 535 2.78 -8.54 -6.75
N MET A 536 3.23 -8.95 -7.94
CA MET A 536 2.54 -9.90 -8.83
C MET A 536 2.41 -11.29 -8.21
N ALA A 537 3.39 -11.74 -7.43
CA ALA A 537 3.34 -13.01 -6.70
C ALA A 537 2.21 -13.05 -5.65
N ARG A 538 1.73 -11.89 -5.18
CA ARG A 538 0.52 -11.79 -4.34
C ARG A 538 -0.78 -12.04 -5.12
N GLY A 539 -0.75 -12.01 -6.45
CA GLY A 539 -1.93 -12.13 -7.31
C GLY A 539 -2.23 -13.53 -7.85
N ARG A 540 -1.23 -14.41 -7.92
CA ARG A 540 -1.35 -15.76 -8.50
C ARG A 540 -1.94 -16.82 -7.55
N SER A 541 -2.51 -16.40 -6.41
CA SER A 541 -2.98 -17.30 -5.35
C SER A 541 -4.48 -17.18 -5.05
N ASN A 542 -5.27 -16.53 -5.90
CA ASN A 542 -6.74 -16.57 -5.80
C ASN A 542 -7.33 -17.72 -6.61
#